data_AF-D9WNB0-F1
#
_entry.id   AF-D9WNB0-F1
#
_cell.length_a   1.000
_cell.length_b   1.000
_cell.length_c   1.000
_cell.angle_alpha   90.00
_cell.angle_beta   90.00
_cell.angle_gamma   90.00
#
_symmetry.space_group_name_H-M   'P 1'
#
loop_
_entity.id
_entity.type
_entity.pdbx_description
1 polymer ?
#
loop_
_entity_poly.entity_id
_entity_poly.type
_entity_poly.pdbx_seq_one_letter_code
_entity_poly.pdbx_strand_id
1 'polypeptide(L)'
;MHFGITLDDEELEGMALLYPEGVSVMDCTVHTAAAFAVWLSNNAVPTGVAVMFNTEWGLEAELSDTLVPEGPRPRIAAAFMEHLKDTGDLD
;
A
#
# COMPACT_ATOMS: atom_id res chain seq x y z
N MET A 1 -4.05 12.22 -10.18
CA MET A 1 -3.52 13.37 -9.43
C MET A 1 -2.25 12.91 -8.73
N HIS A 2 -1.15 13.65 -8.86
CA HIS A 2 0.04 13.39 -8.04
C HIS A 2 -0.07 14.12 -6.71
N PHE A 3 0.42 13.51 -5.64
CA PHE A 3 0.50 14.12 -4.31
C PHE A 3 1.84 13.78 -3.65
N GLY A 4 2.22 14.60 -2.67
CA GLY A 4 3.31 14.30 -1.75
C GLY A 4 2.76 14.00 -0.37
N ILE A 5 3.40 13.09 0.37
CA ILE A 5 3.08 12.77 1.76
C ILE A 5 4.36 12.60 2.57
N THR A 6 4.35 13.07 3.82
CA THR A 6 5.42 12.80 4.78
C THR A 6 4.97 11.73 5.77
N LEU A 7 5.71 10.62 5.85
CA LEU A 7 5.47 9.51 6.78
C LEU A 7 6.77 9.16 7.50
N ASP A 8 6.75 9.12 8.83
CA ASP A 8 7.93 8.76 9.64
C ASP A 8 9.21 9.54 9.24
N ASP A 9 9.07 10.85 9.00
CA ASP A 9 10.12 11.78 8.54
C ASP A 9 10.67 11.54 7.11
N GLU A 10 10.02 10.67 6.33
CA GLU A 10 10.31 10.41 4.91
C GLU A 10 9.27 11.07 4.00
N GLU A 11 9.73 11.78 2.96
CA GLU A 11 8.87 12.35 1.92
C GLU A 11 8.69 11.35 0.78
N LEU A 12 7.44 11.04 0.46
CA LEU A 12 7.06 10.11 -0.60
C LEU A 12 6.17 10.82 -1.63
N GLU A 13 6.32 10.42 -2.89
CA GLU A 13 5.38 10.77 -3.95
C GLU A 13 4.32 9.69 -4.11
N GLY A 14 3.12 10.08 -4.53
CA GLY A 14 2.01 9.17 -4.75
C GLY A 14 1.06 9.62 -5.83
N MET A 15 0.17 8.72 -6.21
CA MET A 15 -0.86 8.94 -7.23
C MET A 15 -2.25 8.59 -6.68
N ALA A 16 -3.24 9.40 -7.04
CA ALA A 16 -4.66 9.08 -6.89
C ALA A 16 -5.31 9.03 -8.27
N LEU A 17 -5.87 7.89 -8.64
CA LEU A 17 -6.39 7.61 -9.99
C LEU A 17 -7.82 7.04 -9.93
N LEU A 18 -8.57 7.27 -11.01
CA LEU A 18 -9.87 6.62 -11.23
C LEU A 18 -9.72 5.24 -11.89
N TYR A 19 -8.60 5.00 -12.57
CA TYR A 19 -8.30 3.72 -13.20
C TYR A 19 -6.77 3.50 -13.26
N PRO A 20 -6.22 2.45 -12.59
CA PRO A 20 -6.91 1.65 -11.57
C PRO A 20 -7.44 2.56 -10.44
N GLU A 21 -8.60 2.21 -9.87
CA GLU A 21 -9.22 3.00 -8.81
C GLU A 21 -8.38 2.91 -7.54
N GLY A 22 -8.00 4.04 -6.98
CA GLY A 22 -7.38 4.09 -5.65
C GLY A 22 -6.21 5.05 -5.54
N VAL A 23 -5.35 4.76 -4.58
CA VAL A 23 -4.16 5.55 -4.25
C VAL A 23 -2.93 4.65 -4.13
N SER A 24 -1.79 5.16 -4.56
CA SER A 24 -0.49 4.49 -4.43
C SER A 24 0.58 5.46 -3.95
N VAL A 25 1.61 4.91 -3.30
CA VAL A 25 2.89 5.58 -3.03
C VAL A 25 3.97 4.93 -3.89
N MET A 26 4.87 5.74 -4.42
CA MET A 26 5.92 5.33 -5.35
C MET A 26 7.24 5.14 -4.61
N ASP A 27 8.15 4.35 -5.19
CA ASP A 27 9.53 4.14 -4.72
C ASP A 27 9.64 3.84 -3.21
N CYS A 28 8.69 3.07 -2.69
CA CYS A 28 8.58 2.80 -1.27
C CYS A 28 9.12 1.41 -0.91
N THR A 29 9.46 1.23 0.37
CA THR A 29 9.75 -0.08 0.95
C THR A 29 8.46 -0.68 1.50
N VAL A 30 8.47 -1.99 1.76
CA VAL A 30 7.36 -2.66 2.47
C VAL A 30 7.03 -1.98 3.81
N HIS A 31 8.03 -1.41 4.49
CA HIS A 31 7.83 -0.70 5.75
C HIS A 31 7.11 0.64 5.57
N THR A 32 7.49 1.42 4.56
CA THR A 32 6.85 2.72 4.28
C THR A 32 5.46 2.53 3.65
N ALA A 33 5.26 1.50 2.83
CA ALA A 33 3.92 1.08 2.38
C ALA A 33 3.00 0.72 3.56
N ALA A 34 3.49 -0.02 4.55
CA ALA A 34 2.72 -0.36 5.75
C ALA A 34 2.39 0.88 6.61
N ALA A 35 3.31 1.84 6.71
CA ALA A 35 3.05 3.12 7.36
C ALA A 35 1.95 3.91 6.64
N PHE A 36 1.97 3.91 5.30
CA PHE A 36 0.94 4.55 4.49
C PHE A 36 -0.43 3.88 4.65
N ALA A 37 -0.51 2.55 4.64
CA ALA A 37 -1.75 1.82 4.85
C ALA A 37 -2.40 2.12 6.22
N VAL A 38 -1.58 2.24 7.28
CA VAL A 38 -2.05 2.68 8.60
C VAL A 38 -2.52 4.13 8.57
N TRP A 39 -1.79 5.02 7.88
CA TRP A 39 -2.19 6.41 7.73
C TRP A 39 -3.54 6.53 7.01
N LEU A 40 -3.73 5.81 5.90
CA LEU A 40 -4.98 5.79 5.15
C LEU A 40 -6.15 5.33 6.02
N SER A 41 -5.99 4.21 6.71
CA SER A 41 -7.02 3.61 7.57
C SER A 41 -7.47 4.55 8.71
N ASN A 42 -6.55 5.39 9.20
CA ASN A 42 -6.83 6.29 10.32
C ASN A 42 -7.30 7.69 9.90
N ASN A 43 -7.02 8.14 8.68
CA ASN A 43 -7.20 9.55 8.29
C ASN A 43 -8.07 9.76 7.05
N ALA A 44 -8.11 8.81 6.12
CA ALA A 44 -8.77 8.99 4.83
C ALA A 44 -9.95 8.03 4.62
N VAL A 45 -9.85 6.82 5.15
CA VAL A 45 -10.84 5.76 4.93
C VAL A 45 -11.96 5.87 5.97
N PRO A 46 -13.24 5.87 5.57
CA PRO A 46 -14.36 5.88 6.50
C PRO A 46 -14.34 4.66 7.43
N THR A 47 -14.81 4.84 8.67
CA THR A 47 -14.91 3.74 9.63
C THR A 47 -15.77 2.60 9.09
N GLY A 48 -15.27 1.36 9.21
CA GLY A 48 -15.95 0.15 8.76
C GLY A 48 -15.74 -0.19 7.28
N VAL A 49 -14.95 0.60 6.56
CA VAL A 49 -14.51 0.29 5.19
C VAL A 49 -13.14 -0.39 5.25
N ALA A 50 -13.01 -1.53 4.59
CA ALA A 50 -11.75 -2.25 4.47
C ALA A 50 -10.85 -1.59 3.42
N VAL A 51 -9.54 -1.61 3.66
CA VAL A 51 -8.53 -1.23 2.68
C VAL A 51 -8.04 -2.50 2.00
N MET A 52 -8.09 -2.50 0.67
CA MET A 52 -7.41 -3.51 -0.13
C MET A 52 -6.09 -2.94 -0.61
N PHE A 53 -5.11 -3.81 -0.78
CA PHE A 53 -3.84 -3.48 -1.38
C PHE A 53 -3.55 -4.45 -2.51
N ASN A 54 -2.89 -3.92 -3.51
CA ASN A 54 -2.05 -4.64 -4.43
C ASN A 54 -0.72 -3.90 -4.45
N THR A 55 0.36 -4.58 -4.82
CA THR A 55 1.67 -3.95 -5.00
C THR A 55 1.89 -3.51 -6.45
N GLU A 56 0.80 -3.32 -7.22
CA GLU A 56 0.86 -3.00 -8.63
C GLU A 56 1.39 -1.58 -8.83
N TRP A 57 2.72 -1.43 -9.02
CA TRP A 57 3.35 -0.57 -10.02
C TRP A 57 4.80 -1.06 -10.23
N GLY A 58 4.96 -2.05 -11.11
CA GLY A 58 6.28 -2.59 -11.50
C GLY A 58 6.23 -3.98 -12.14
N LEU A 59 5.39 -4.88 -11.63
CA LEU A 59 5.12 -6.21 -12.19
C LEU A 59 3.61 -6.46 -12.25
N GLU A 60 3.11 -6.49 -13.49
CA GLU A 60 1.85 -7.11 -13.95
C GLU A 60 0.55 -6.52 -13.40
N ALA A 61 -0.08 -5.67 -14.23
CA ALA A 61 -1.52 -5.48 -14.17
C ALA A 61 -2.17 -6.85 -14.32
N GLU A 62 -2.81 -7.37 -13.24
CA GLU A 62 -3.57 -8.63 -13.12
C GLU A 62 -3.41 -9.29 -11.72
N LEU A 63 -2.65 -8.69 -10.79
CA LEU A 63 -2.54 -9.24 -9.44
C LEU A 63 -3.84 -9.02 -8.65
N SER A 64 -4.28 -10.07 -7.96
CA SER A 64 -5.51 -10.01 -7.18
C SER A 64 -5.34 -9.13 -5.95
N ASP A 65 -6.26 -8.18 -5.78
CA ASP A 65 -6.34 -7.37 -4.57
C ASP A 65 -6.43 -8.25 -3.31
N THR A 66 -5.68 -7.86 -2.30
CA THR A 66 -5.65 -8.54 -0.99
C THR A 66 -6.06 -7.57 0.10
N LEU A 67 -6.72 -8.05 1.16
CA LEU A 67 -7.08 -7.21 2.30
C LEU A 67 -5.84 -6.80 3.10
N VAL A 68 -5.70 -5.51 3.40
CA VAL A 68 -4.72 -5.05 4.39
C VAL A 68 -5.13 -5.64 5.75
N PRO A 69 -4.26 -6.42 6.42
CA PRO A 69 -4.62 -7.02 7.70
C PRO A 69 -4.77 -5.94 8.77
N GLU A 70 -5.75 -6.10 9.63
CA GLU A 70 -5.84 -5.27 10.83
C GLU A 70 -4.68 -5.55 11.77
N GLY A 71 -4.17 -4.49 12.41
CA GLY A 71 -3.17 -4.59 13.46
C GLY A 71 -2.00 -3.61 13.31
N PRO A 72 -0.91 -3.86 14.05
CA PRO A 72 0.22 -2.93 14.09
C PRO A 72 1.03 -3.01 12.78
N ARG A 73 1.74 -1.92 12.46
CA ARG A 73 2.58 -1.78 11.25
C ARG A 73 3.46 -3.01 10.92
N PRO A 74 4.14 -3.67 11.88
CA PRO A 74 4.97 -4.84 11.57
C PRO A 74 4.18 -6.02 10.99
N ARG A 75 2.92 -6.19 11.38
CA ARG A 75 2.04 -7.23 10.83
C ARG A 75 1.65 -6.93 9.39
N ILE A 76 1.31 -5.67 9.11
CA ILE A 76 0.97 -5.22 7.75
C ILE A 76 2.18 -5.37 6.82
N ALA A 77 3.35 -4.93 7.28
CA ALA A 77 4.60 -5.11 6.55
C ALA A 77 4.90 -6.59 6.25
N ALA A 78 4.69 -7.49 7.22
CA ALA A 78 4.87 -8.92 6.99
C ALA A 78 3.93 -9.46 5.89
N ALA A 79 2.65 -9.06 5.89
CA ALA A 79 1.70 -9.48 4.87
C ALA A 79 2.03 -8.93 3.47
N PHE A 80 2.53 -7.69 3.38
CA PHE A 80 2.98 -7.12 2.11
C PHE A 80 4.21 -7.86 1.57
N MET A 81 5.17 -8.19 2.44
CA MET A 81 6.34 -9.00 2.07
C MET A 81 5.95 -10.42 1.61
N GLU A 82 4.99 -11.04 2.29
CA GLU A 82 4.47 -12.35 1.89
C GLU A 82 3.79 -12.28 0.53
N HIS A 83 2.94 -11.27 0.31
CA HIS A 83 2.31 -11.04 -0.99
C HIS A 83 3.33 -10.90 -2.13
N LEU A 84 4.37 -10.07 -1.96
CA LEU A 84 5.42 -9.90 -2.97
C LEU A 84 6.16 -11.21 -3.31
N LYS A 85 6.37 -12.07 -2.32
CA LYS A 85 6.99 -13.39 -2.53
C LYS A 85 6.07 -14.34 -3.29
N ASP A 86 4.79 -14.35 -2.91
CA ASP A 86 3.78 -15.22 -3.54
C ASP A 86 3.52 -14.82 -5.01
N THR A 87 3.67 -13.53 -5.34
CA THR A 87 3.47 -13.00 -6.69
C THR A 87 4.74 -13.00 -7.55
N GLY A 88 5.87 -13.52 -7.04
CA GLY A 88 7.05 -13.84 -7.85
C GLY A 88 8.07 -12.72 -8.06
N ASP A 89 8.07 -11.67 -7.21
CA ASP A 89 9.01 -10.54 -7.37
C ASP A 89 10.26 -10.62 -6.46
N LEU A 90 10.48 -11.75 -5.79
CA LEU A 90 11.67 -11.98 -4.96
C LEU A 90 12.09 -13.46 -4.99
N ASP A 91 12.92 -13.83 -5.96
CA ASP A 91 13.85 -14.98 -5.87
C ASP A 91 15.18 -14.54 -5.24
#